data_AF-A0A4U8YYP7-F1
#
_entry.id   AF-A0A4U8YYP7-F1
#
_cell.length_a   1.000
_cell.length_b   1.000
_cell.length_c   1.000
_cell.angle_alpha   90.00
_cell.angle_beta   90.00
_cell.angle_gamma   90.00
#
_symmetry.space_group_name_H-M   'P 1'
#
loop_
_entity.id
_entity.type
_entity.pdbx_description
1 polymer ?
#
loop_
_entity_poly.entity_id
_entity_poly.type
_entity_poly.pdbx_seq_one_letter_code
_entity_poly.pdbx_strand_id
1 'polypeptide(L)'
;MIDPDAAAEAWERYRRGEANAFSRRIYLGRGAQTFDEVRRRYRLDPEFHATIDRYVQEFERLLAELNRDNADETATQTYLNSETGMVYTMLAHASGRLG
;
A
#
# COMPACT_ATOMS: atom_id res chain seq x y z
N MET A 1 -7.90 -5.46 -9.36
CA MET A 1 -7.78 -6.35 -8.20
C MET A 1 -6.32 -6.47 -7.87
N ILE A 2 -5.99 -6.43 -6.59
CA ILE A 2 -4.66 -6.80 -6.09
C ILE A 2 -4.72 -8.28 -5.78
N ASP A 3 -3.67 -9.01 -6.12
CA ASP A 3 -3.49 -10.38 -5.64
C ASP A 3 -3.06 -10.33 -4.15
N PRO A 4 -3.87 -10.85 -3.22
CA PRO A 4 -3.57 -10.78 -1.78
C PRO A 4 -2.25 -11.47 -1.42
N ASP A 5 -1.94 -12.59 -2.07
CA ASP A 5 -0.72 -13.36 -1.79
C ASP A 5 0.51 -12.61 -2.30
N ALA A 6 0.42 -12.04 -3.51
CA ALA A 6 1.49 -11.21 -4.06
C ALA A 6 1.72 -9.93 -3.24
N ALA A 7 0.66 -9.35 -2.67
CA ALA A 7 0.77 -8.20 -1.79
C ALA A 7 1.45 -8.57 -0.46
N ALA A 8 1.08 -9.71 0.13
CA ALA A 8 1.71 -10.21 1.35
C ALA A 8 3.21 -10.47 1.16
N GLU A 9 3.59 -11.11 0.05
CA GLU A 9 5.01 -11.34 -0.30
C GLU A 9 5.77 -10.02 -0.48
N ALA A 10 5.18 -9.04 -1.18
CA ALA A 10 5.79 -7.72 -1.36
C ALA A 10 6.00 -7.01 -0.01
N TRP A 11 5.06 -7.10 0.93
CA TRP A 11 5.21 -6.57 2.27
C TRP A 11 6.32 -7.25 3.06
N GLU A 12 6.46 -8.57 2.97
CA GLU A 12 7.55 -9.29 3.62
C GLU A 12 8.93 -8.83 3.11
N ARG A 13 9.07 -8.74 1.77
CA ARG A 13 10.29 -8.25 1.13
C ARG A 13 10.61 -6.80 1.53
N TYR A 14 9.60 -5.94 1.58
CA TYR A 14 9.75 -4.55 2.01
C TYR A 14 10.23 -4.43 3.46
N ARG A 15 9.67 -5.24 4.39
CA ARG A 15 10.12 -5.27 5.79
C ARG A 15 11.55 -5.77 5.95
N ARG A 16 12.02 -6.64 5.04
CA ARG A 16 13.41 -7.10 4.96
C ARG A 16 14.36 -6.06 4.34
N GLY A 17 13.85 -4.90 3.92
CA GLY A 17 14.64 -3.82 3.31
C GLY A 17 15.00 -4.08 1.85
N GLU A 18 14.31 -4.99 1.17
CA GLU A 18 14.55 -5.22 -0.26
C GLU A 18 14.05 -4.03 -1.10
N ALA A 19 14.94 -3.49 -1.92
CA ALA A 19 14.56 -2.50 -2.93
C ALA A 19 13.64 -3.13 -3.99
N ASN A 20 12.68 -2.38 -4.53
CA ASN A 20 11.70 -2.87 -5.50
C ASN A 20 10.86 -4.06 -4.98
N ALA A 21 10.59 -4.10 -3.67
CA ALA A 21 9.69 -5.07 -3.07
C ALA A 21 8.28 -4.98 -3.68
N PHE A 22 7.83 -3.76 -3.97
CA PHE A 22 6.60 -3.49 -4.70
C PHE A 22 6.87 -3.28 -6.17
N SER A 23 6.12 -3.99 -7.02
CA SER A 23 6.20 -3.84 -8.47
C SER A 23 4.81 -3.86 -9.07
N ARG A 24 4.66 -3.38 -10.31
CA ARG A 24 3.36 -3.37 -11.02
C ARG A 24 2.74 -4.76 -11.19
N ARG A 25 3.51 -5.85 -10.97
CA ARG A 25 3.05 -7.24 -11.13
C ARG A 25 2.03 -7.69 -10.07
N ILE A 26 1.96 -7.01 -8.92
CA ILE A 26 0.97 -7.33 -7.88
C ILE A 26 -0.46 -6.97 -8.28
N TYR A 27 -0.63 -6.23 -9.39
CA TYR A 27 -1.93 -5.78 -9.89
C TYR A 27 -2.41 -6.64 -11.05
N LEU A 28 -3.59 -7.25 -10.90
CA LEU A 28 -4.19 -8.13 -11.89
C LEU A 28 -5.46 -7.53 -12.51
N GLY A 29 -5.68 -7.82 -13.80
CA GLY A 29 -6.85 -7.39 -14.57
C GLY A 29 -7.10 -5.89 -14.47
N ARG A 30 -8.30 -5.50 -14.02
CA ARG A 30 -8.66 -4.08 -13.79
C ARG A 30 -7.76 -3.36 -12.78
N GLY A 31 -7.05 -4.09 -11.90
CA GLY A 31 -6.16 -3.50 -10.91
C GLY A 31 -4.99 -2.74 -11.52
N ALA A 32 -4.43 -3.24 -12.61
CA ALA A 32 -3.32 -2.58 -13.29
C ALA A 32 -3.76 -1.25 -13.90
N GLN A 33 -4.96 -1.21 -14.49
CA GLN A 33 -5.54 0.02 -15.03
C GLN A 33 -5.84 1.03 -13.92
N THR A 34 -6.44 0.59 -12.81
CA THR A 34 -6.69 1.45 -11.64
C THR A 34 -5.39 2.02 -11.08
N PHE A 35 -4.33 1.21 -10.97
CA PHE A 35 -3.02 1.68 -10.51
C PHE A 35 -2.47 2.79 -11.41
N ASP A 36 -2.49 2.58 -12.72
CA ASP A 36 -1.97 3.58 -13.68
C ASP A 36 -2.79 4.87 -13.63
N GLU A 37 -4.11 4.77 -13.48
CA GLU A 37 -5.00 5.93 -13.35
C GLU A 37 -4.74 6.72 -12.07
N VAL A 38 -4.68 6.03 -10.92
CA VAL A 38 -4.36 6.64 -9.62
C VAL A 38 -2.99 7.32 -9.68
N ARG A 39 -1.97 6.62 -10.21
CA ARG A 39 -0.62 7.15 -10.34
C ARG A 39 -0.55 8.35 -11.26
N ARG A 40 -1.30 8.34 -12.37
CA ARG A 40 -1.42 9.50 -13.29
C ARG A 40 -2.09 10.66 -12.59
N ARG A 41 -3.22 10.42 -11.91
CA ARG A 41 -3.99 11.47 -11.23
C ARG A 41 -3.21 12.08 -10.07
N TYR A 42 -2.52 11.28 -9.27
CA TYR A 42 -1.65 11.75 -8.18
C TYR A 42 -0.62 12.77 -8.66
N ARG A 43 -0.07 12.60 -9.87
CA ARG A 43 0.90 13.55 -10.44
C ARG A 43 0.29 14.82 -11.04
N LEU A 44 -0.97 14.76 -11.47
CA LEU A 44 -1.60 15.82 -12.27
C LEU A 44 -2.64 16.64 -11.51
N ASP A 45 -3.15 16.12 -10.40
CA ASP A 45 -4.25 16.68 -9.62
C ASP A 45 -3.76 16.97 -8.18
N PRO A 46 -3.46 18.23 -7.83
CA PRO A 46 -2.93 18.61 -6.51
C PRO A 46 -3.87 18.29 -5.34
N GLU A 47 -5.19 18.37 -5.55
CA GLU A 47 -6.17 18.07 -4.51
C GLU A 47 -6.20 16.56 -4.23
N PHE A 48 -6.17 15.76 -5.29
CA PHE A 48 -6.06 14.31 -5.18
C PHE A 48 -4.73 13.88 -4.55
N HIS A 49 -3.63 14.56 -4.89
CA HIS A 49 -2.33 14.36 -4.26
C HIS A 49 -2.39 14.56 -2.74
N ALA A 50 -2.91 15.71 -2.29
CA ALA A 50 -3.04 16.01 -0.87
C ALA A 50 -3.95 15.00 -0.14
N THR A 51 -5.02 14.55 -0.81
CA THR A 51 -5.94 13.54 -0.27
C THR A 51 -5.24 12.20 -0.07
N ILE A 52 -4.48 11.74 -1.07
CA ILE A 52 -3.70 10.48 -0.97
C ILE A 52 -2.65 10.59 0.13
N ASP A 53 -1.90 11.69 0.20
CA ASP A 53 -0.87 11.87 1.21
C ASP A 53 -1.44 11.81 2.63
N ARG A 54 -2.58 12.46 2.86
CA ARG A 54 -3.27 12.40 4.16
C ARG A 54 -3.73 10.99 4.48
N TYR A 55 -4.34 10.29 3.53
CA TYR A 55 -4.81 8.92 3.74
C TYR A 55 -3.65 7.98 4.10
N VAL A 56 -2.55 8.06 3.35
CA VAL A 56 -1.35 7.25 3.58
C VAL A 56 -0.76 7.52 4.96
N GLN A 57 -0.63 8.79 5.36
CA GLN A 57 -0.10 9.15 6.67
C GLN A 57 -0.97 8.66 7.82
N GLU A 58 -2.30 8.80 7.73
CA GLU A 58 -3.19 8.29 8.77
C GLU A 58 -3.13 6.76 8.87
N PHE A 59 -3.02 6.05 7.74
CA PHE A 59 -2.87 4.60 7.73
C PHE A 59 -1.55 4.17 8.37
N GLU A 60 -0.43 4.83 8.04
CA GLU A 60 0.88 4.60 8.65
C GLU A 60 0.84 4.86 10.17
N ARG A 61 0.09 5.87 10.62
CA ARG A 61 -0.11 6.13 12.05
C ARG A 61 -0.83 4.98 12.74
N LEU A 62 -1.91 4.46 12.14
CA LEU A 62 -2.64 3.30 12.66
C LEU A 62 -1.75 2.05 12.73
N LEU A 63 -0.93 1.80 11.71
CA LEU A 63 0.05 0.70 11.73
C LEU A 63 1.08 0.88 12.86
N ALA A 64 1.56 2.11 13.09
CA ALA A 64 2.51 2.41 14.16
C ALA A 64 1.88 2.34 15.57
N GLU A 65 0.57 2.57 15.69
CA GLU A 65 -0.19 2.34 16.93
C GLU A 65 -0.34 0.84 17.20
N LEU A 66 -0.75 0.04 16.21
CA LEU A 66 -0.84 -1.42 16.35
C LEU A 66 0.50 -2.04 16.77
N ASN A 67 1.61 -1.67 16.12
CA ASN A 67 2.92 -2.23 16.46
C ASN A 67 3.44 -1.82 17.85
N ARG A 68 2.93 -0.74 18.46
CA ARG A 68 3.37 -0.28 19.79
C ARG A 68 2.79 -1.08 20.95
N ASP A 69 1.63 -1.69 20.77
CA ASP A 69 0.93 -2.41 21.84
C ASP A 69 1.44 -3.86 22.06
N ASN A 70 2.66 -4.18 21.60
CA ASN A 70 3.15 -5.56 21.39
C ASN A 70 2.15 -6.39 20.57
N ALA A 71 1.44 -5.77 19.62
CA ALA A 71 0.53 -6.52 18.79
C ALA A 71 1.34 -7.58 18.02
N ASP A 72 0.78 -8.79 18.03
CA ASP A 72 1.24 -9.93 17.28
C ASP A 72 1.50 -9.49 15.83
N GLU A 73 2.66 -9.86 15.27
CA GLU A 73 3.01 -9.63 13.87
C GLU A 73 1.88 -10.12 12.93
N THR A 74 1.14 -11.13 13.38
CA THR A 74 -0.08 -11.67 12.76
C THR A 74 -1.19 -10.62 12.63
N ALA A 75 -1.39 -9.72 13.61
CA ALA A 75 -2.43 -8.69 13.58
C ALA A 75 -2.11 -7.62 12.53
N THR A 76 -0.86 -7.15 12.47
CA THR A 76 -0.39 -6.23 11.43
C THR A 76 -0.52 -6.85 10.04
N GLN A 77 -0.15 -8.12 9.87
CA GLN A 77 -0.31 -8.83 8.61
C GLN A 77 -1.79 -9.00 8.21
N THR A 78 -2.66 -9.34 9.16
CA THR A 78 -4.11 -9.42 8.94
C THR A 78 -4.68 -8.08 8.47
N TYR A 79 -4.24 -6.98 9.07
CA TYR A 79 -4.72 -5.65 8.71
C TYR A 79 -4.22 -5.21 7.32
N LEU A 80 -2.97 -5.52 6.96
CA LEU A 80 -2.43 -5.27 5.61
C LEU A 80 -3.13 -6.09 4.53
N ASN A 81 -3.57 -7.32 4.86
CA ASN A 81 -4.33 -8.18 3.95
C ASN A 81 -5.83 -7.83 3.87
N SER A 82 -6.31 -6.91 4.70
CA SER A 82 -7.69 -6.43 4.63
C SER A 82 -7.94 -5.60 3.36
N GLU A 83 -9.20 -5.37 3.01
CA GLU A 83 -9.57 -4.48 1.90
C GLU A 83 -8.97 -3.08 2.07
N THR A 84 -8.97 -2.54 3.29
CA THR A 84 -8.36 -1.25 3.59
C THR A 84 -6.84 -1.28 3.40
N GLY A 85 -6.17 -2.37 3.79
CA GLY A 85 -4.75 -2.58 3.56
C GLY A 85 -4.39 -2.70 2.07
N MET A 86 -5.27 -3.30 1.25
CA MET A 86 -5.11 -3.32 -0.21
C MET A 86 -5.25 -1.93 -0.83
N VAL A 87 -6.22 -1.12 -0.36
CA VAL A 87 -6.36 0.29 -0.80
C VAL A 87 -5.12 1.08 -0.42
N TYR A 88 -4.64 0.96 0.81
CA TYR A 88 -3.38 1.56 1.24
C TYR A 88 -2.21 1.16 0.34
N THR A 89 -2.03 -0.15 0.08
CA THR A 89 -0.96 -0.66 -0.78
C THR A 89 -1.03 -0.05 -2.19
N MET A 90 -2.23 0.06 -2.78
CA MET A 90 -2.43 0.73 -4.07
C MET A 90 -1.97 2.18 -4.04
N LEU A 91 -2.43 2.95 -3.05
CA LEU A 91 -2.20 4.40 -2.97
C LEU A 91 -0.75 4.75 -2.61
N ALA A 92 -0.15 4.01 -1.67
CA ALA A 92 1.24 4.21 -1.26
C ALA A 92 2.23 3.84 -2.38
N HIS A 93 1.94 2.79 -3.15
CA HIS A 93 2.76 2.44 -4.32
C HIS A 93 2.53 3.43 -5.49
N ALA A 94 1.29 3.85 -5.73
CA ALA A 94 1.00 4.81 -6.79
C ALA A 94 1.61 6.19 -6.52
N SER A 95 1.73 6.59 -5.25
CA SER A 95 2.44 7.82 -4.84
C SER A 95 3.97 7.70 -4.87
N GLY A 96 4.52 6.49 -5.03
CA GLY A 96 5.95 6.23 -5.07
C GLY A 96 6.61 6.09 -3.69
N ARG A 97 5.81 5.97 -2.61
CA ARG A 97 6.31 5.70 -1.25
C ARG A 97 6.75 4.24 -1.07
N LEU A 98 6.09 3.32 -1.78
CA LEU A 98 6.50 1.92 -1.87
C LEU A 98 7.20 1.73 -3.23
N GLY A 99 8.53 1.65 -3.25
CA GLY A 99 9.36 1.55 -4.47
C GLY A 99 10.76 1.06 -4.18
#